data_AF-A0A427CFV7-F1
#
_entry.id   AF-A0A427CFV7-F1
#
_cell.length_a   1.000
_cell.length_b   1.000
_cell.length_c   1.000
_cell.angle_alpha   90.00
_cell.angle_beta   90.00
_cell.angle_gamma   90.00
#
_symmetry.space_group_name_H-M   'P 1'
#
loop_
_entity.id
_entity.type
_entity.pdbx_description
1 polymer ?
#
loop_
_entity_poly.entity_id
_entity_poly.type
_entity_poly.pdbx_seq_one_letter_code
_entity_poly.pdbx_strand_id
1 'polypeptide(L)' 'MNEPITKAMAKKALGFSQDTQLASFFGTSKQAVGRWPEDDPLPDGRQWQARALRPDLFGDSRQLPANDEPATGAAA' A
#
# COMPACT_ATOMS: atom_id res chain seq x y z
N MET A 1 5.26 -0.30 -15.13
CA MET A 1 3.87 -0.76 -14.98
C MET A 1 3.63 -0.85 -13.48
N ASN A 2 2.55 -0.26 -12.94
CA ASN A 2 2.22 -0.45 -11.53
C ASN A 2 1.79 -1.91 -11.35
N GLU A 3 2.62 -2.72 -10.71
CA GLU A 3 2.20 -4.08 -10.36
C GLU A 3 1.05 -4.03 -9.35
N PRO A 4 -0.06 -4.75 -9.60
CA PRO A 4 -1.17 -4.81 -8.67
C PRO A 4 -0.73 -5.47 -7.38
N ILE A 5 -1.02 -4.84 -6.24
CA ILE A 5 -0.70 -5.44 -4.93
C ILE A 5 -1.74 -6.52 -4.66
N THR A 6 -1.35 -7.79 -4.79
CA THR A 6 -2.19 -8.94 -4.42
C THR A 6 -2.13 -9.20 -2.92
N LYS A 7 -3.08 -9.97 -2.40
CA LYS A 7 -3.09 -10.39 -0.99
C LYS A 7 -1.85 -11.22 -0.64
N ALA A 8 -1.43 -12.14 -1.51
CA ALA A 8 -0.23 -12.94 -1.31
C ALA A 8 1.04 -12.05 -1.26
N MET A 9 1.16 -11.08 -2.17
CA MET A 9 2.26 -10.11 -2.16
C MET A 9 2.26 -9.27 -0.88
N ALA A 10 1.10 -8.75 -0.46
CA ALA A 10 0.99 -7.95 0.74
C ALA A 10 1.41 -8.74 1.99
N LYS A 11 0.96 -9.99 2.11
CA LYS A 11 1.37 -10.90 3.18
C LYS A 11 2.88 -11.15 3.17
N LYS A 12 3.45 -11.46 2.00
CA LYS A 12 4.88 -11.73 1.86
C LYS A 12 5.74 -10.51 2.20
N ALA A 13 5.38 -9.33 1.68
CA ALA A 13 6.11 -8.09 1.91
C ALA A 13 6.03 -7.63 3.38
N LEU A 14 4.90 -7.87 4.04
CA LEU A 14 4.71 -7.54 5.46
C LEU A 14 5.21 -8.63 6.42
N GLY A 15 5.61 -9.80 5.91
CA GLY A 15 6.00 -10.95 6.72
C GLY A 15 4.82 -11.60 7.47
N PHE A 16 3.59 -11.45 6.97
CA PHE A 16 2.39 -11.99 7.59
C PHE A 16 2.04 -13.37 7.07
N SER A 17 1.90 -14.33 7.98
CA SER A 17 1.39 -15.67 7.62
C SER A 17 -0.13 -15.77 7.67
N GLN A 18 -0.80 -14.88 8.42
CA GLN A 18 -2.23 -14.98 8.72
C GLN A 18 -3.03 -13.77 8.23
N ASP A 19 -4.23 -14.05 7.72
CA ASP A 19 -5.16 -13.02 7.23
C ASP A 19 -5.64 -12.08 8.34
N THR A 20 -5.62 -12.52 9.60
CA THR A 20 -5.93 -11.67 10.76
C THR A 20 -4.91 -10.56 10.94
N GLN A 21 -3.63 -10.82 10.67
CA GLN A 21 -2.58 -9.80 10.73
C GLN A 21 -2.76 -8.78 9.60
N LEU A 22 -3.08 -9.26 8.40
CA LEU A 22 -3.41 -8.40 7.28
C LEU A 22 -4.67 -7.56 7.55
N ALA A 23 -5.68 -8.15 8.21
CA ALA A 23 -6.89 -7.44 8.61
C ALA A 23 -6.61 -6.33 9.61
N SER A 24 -5.79 -6.61 10.64
CA SER A 24 -5.31 -5.61 11.59
C SER A 24 -4.54 -4.47 10.91
N PHE A 25 -3.68 -4.79 9.94
CA PHE A 25 -2.94 -3.79 9.17
C PHE A 25 -3.86 -2.85 8.38
N PHE A 26 -4.92 -3.38 7.76
CA PHE A 26 -5.90 -2.58 7.02
C PHE A 26 -7.00 -1.96 7.90
N GLY A 27 -7.00 -2.23 9.21
CA GLY A 27 -8.08 -1.82 10.11
C GLY A 27 -9.43 -2.41 9.72
N THR A 28 -9.46 -3.65 9.22
CA THR A 28 -10.68 -4.33 8.79
C THR A 28 -10.85 -5.67 9.50
N SER A 29 -11.99 -6.31 9.27
CA SER A 29 -12.32 -7.60 9.89
C SER A 29 -11.67 -8.76 9.13
N LYS A 30 -11.26 -9.82 9.84
CA LYS A 30 -10.75 -11.07 9.25
C LYS A 30 -11.67 -11.62 8.14
N GLN A 31 -12.98 -11.56 8.36
CA GLN A 31 -14.00 -11.97 7.38
C GLN A 31 -13.90 -11.21 6.05
N ALA A 32 -13.58 -9.91 6.09
CA ALA A 32 -13.44 -9.10 4.89
C ALA A 32 -12.19 -9.52 4.10
N VAL A 33 -11.05 -9.71 4.80
CA VAL A 33 -9.80 -10.18 4.17
C VAL A 33 -9.89 -11.63 3.69
N GLY A 34 -10.67 -12.47 4.38
CA GLY A 34 -10.91 -13.85 3.99
C GLY A 34 -11.68 -13.97 2.67
N ARG A 35 -12.49 -12.96 2.32
CA ARG A 35 -13.19 -12.88 1.03
C ARG A 35 -12.31 -12.37 -0.11
N TRP A 36 -11.14 -11.80 0.21
CA TRP A 36 -10.24 -11.33 -0.83
C TRP A 36 -9.50 -12.53 -1.45
N PRO A 37 -9.51 -12.63 -2.79
CA PRO A 37 -8.75 -13.66 -3.49
C PRO A 37 -7.24 -13.47 -3.23
N GLU A 38 -6.50 -14.58 -3.16
CA GLU A 38 -5.06 -14.53 -2.83
C GLU A 38 -4.19 -14.02 -3.98
N ASP A 39 -4.55 -14.39 -5.21
CA ASP A 39 -3.79 -14.09 -6.44
C ASP A 39 -4.31 -12.85 -7.19
N ASP A 40 -5.53 -12.40 -6.86
CA ASP A 40 -6.11 -11.22 -7.50
C ASP A 40 -5.64 -9.93 -6.80
N PRO A 41 -5.61 -8.79 -7.53
CA PRO A 41 -5.39 -7.48 -6.95
C PRO A 41 -6.29 -7.21 -5.75
N LEU A 42 -5.71 -6.61 -4.71
CA LEU A 42 -6.51 -5.97 -3.67
C LEU A 42 -7.39 -4.87 -4.30
N PRO A 43 -8.55 -4.54 -3.70
CA PRO A 43 -9.34 -3.40 -4.15
C PRO A 43 -8.50 -2.12 -4.20
N ASP A 44 -8.68 -1.26 -5.21
CA ASP A 44 -7.85 -0.07 -5.43
C ASP A 44 -7.63 0.76 -4.16
N GLY A 45 -8.70 1.06 -3.41
CA GLY A 45 -8.60 1.82 -2.16
C GLY A 45 -7.68 1.16 -1.11
N ARG A 46 -7.61 -0.18 -1.08
CA ARG A 46 -6.69 -0.91 -0.20
C ARG A 46 -5.27 -0.91 -0.73
N GLN A 47 -5.07 -0.92 -2.04
CA GLN A 47 -3.74 -0.75 -2.63
C GLN A 47 -3.17 0.64 -2.28
N TRP A 48 -3.97 1.69 -2.40
CA TRP A 48 -3.60 3.05 -1.97
C TRP A 48 -3.28 3.10 -0.47
N GLN A 49 -4.11 2.47 0.37
CA GLN A 49 -3.86 2.41 1.81
C GLN A 49 -2.56 1.66 2.15
N ALA A 50 -2.28 0.54 1.48
CA ALA A 50 -1.03 -0.20 1.67
C ALA A 50 0.20 0.66 1.33
N ARG A 51 0.14 1.40 0.22
CA ARG A 51 1.17 2.35 -0.19
C ARG A 51 1.34 3.50 0.80
N ALA A 52 0.25 4.03 1.35
CA ALA A 52 0.30 5.11 2.34
C ALA A 52 0.89 4.65 3.68
N LEU A 53 0.57 3.42 4.11
CA LEU A 53 1.03 2.86 5.40
C LEU A 53 2.48 2.38 5.34
N ARG A 54 2.88 1.76 4.22
CA ARG A 54 4.21 1.20 4.01
C ARG A 54 4.73 1.55 2.62
N PRO A 55 5.04 2.83 2.37
CA PRO A 55 5.64 3.25 1.09
C PRO A 55 6.98 2.53 0.84
N ASP A 56 7.69 2.14 1.89
CA ASP A 56 8.93 1.37 1.81
C ASP A 56 8.75 -0.04 1.19
N LEU A 57 7.57 -0.64 1.32
CA LEU A 57 7.28 -2.00 0.84
C LEU A 57 6.46 -2.03 -0.45
N PHE A 58 5.56 -1.06 -0.61
CA PHE A 58 4.55 -1.05 -1.66
C PHE A 58 4.63 0.17 -2.57
N GLY A 59 5.52 1.11 -2.23
CA GLY A 59 5.68 2.37 -2.94
C GLY A 59 5.96 2.15 -4.41
N ASP A 60 5.29 2.96 -5.21
CA ASP A 60 5.63 3.11 -6.61
C ASP A 60 7.03 3.70 -6.68
N SER A 61 7.91 3.09 -7.48
CA SER A 61 9.12 3.73 -8.01
C SER A 61 8.82 4.96 -8.88
N ARG A 62 7.62 5.54 -8.79
CA ARG A 62 7.29 6.86 -9.32
C ARG A 62 7.64 7.87 -8.25
N GLN A 63 8.95 8.15 -8.22
CA GLN A 63 9.46 9.50 -8.13
C GLN A 63 8.59 10.40 -7.25
N LEU A 64 8.97 10.50 -5.97
CA LEU A 64 8.97 11.83 -5.36
C LEU A 64 9.50 12.79 -6.44
N PRO A 65 8.73 13.76 -6.98
CA PRO A 65 9.42 14.96 -7.38
C PRO A 65 10.19 15.35 -6.12
N ALA A 66 11.51 15.48 -6.29
CA ALA A 66 12.39 15.91 -5.24
C ALA A 66 11.68 17.03 -4.45
N ASN A 67 11.75 16.96 -3.13
CA ASN A 67 11.51 18.12 -2.27
C ASN A 67 12.65 19.14 -2.51
N ASP A 68 12.77 19.61 -3.76
CA ASP A 68 13.71 20.63 -4.23
C ASP A 68 12.95 21.75 -4.94
N GLU A 69 11.77 22.08 -4.43
CA GLU A 69 11.33 23.47 -4.49
C GLU A 69 11.39 24.04 -3.06
N PRO A 70 12.49 24.71 -2.67
CA PRO A 70 12.35 25.76 -1.68
C PRO A 70 11.34 26.76 -2.25
N ALA A 71 10.30 27.06 -1.48
CA ALA A 71 9.38 28.15 -1.75
C ALA A 71 10.14 29.48 -1.81
N THR A 72 10.78 29.77 -2.94
CA THR A 72 11.30 31.07 -3.32
C THR A 72 10.22 31.72 -4.17
N GLY A 73 9.47 32.60 -3.53
CA GLY A 73 8.44 33.40 -4.18
C GLY A 73 7.84 34.46 -3.25
N ALA A 74 8.59 34.93 -2.25
CA ALA A 74 8.30 36.18 -1.57
C ALA A 74 9.11 37.29 -2.26
N ALA A 75 8.55 37.85 -3.34
CA ALA A 75 8.99 39.13 -3.90
C ALA A 75 7.90 39.70 -4.82
N ALA A 76 7.09 40.62 -4.28
CA ALA A 76 6.66 41.89 -4.89
C ALA A 76 5.64 42.57 -3.98
#